data_AF-A0A931LX54-F1
#
_entry.id   AF-A0A931LX54-F1
#
_cell.length_a   1.000
_cell.length_b   1.000
_cell.length_c   1.000
_cell.angle_alpha   90.00
_cell.angle_beta   90.00
_cell.angle_gamma   90.00
#
_symmetry.space_group_name_H-M   'P 1'
#
loop_
_entity.id
_entity.type
_entity.pdbx_description
1 polymer ?
#
loop_
_entity_poly.entity_id
_entity_poly.type
_entity_poly.pdbx_seq_one_letter_code
_entity_poly.pdbx_strand_id
1 'polypeptide(L)'
;MAIIQTEHPYVVQISDVCGGRPVIKGTRIPVWLIVGWFKDGNSPEQIQQEIYPHLSLAQIYDALSYYHDHTAEIDTQIAAQTPSEEELEQRRAQWQSRKST
;
A
#
# COMPACT_ATOMS: atom_id res chain seq x y z
N MET A 1 -34.23 15.19 -6.64
CA MET A 1 -33.15 15.08 -5.63
C MET A 1 -31.82 15.20 -6.35
N ALA A 2 -30.91 16.04 -5.88
CA ALA A 2 -29.54 16.09 -6.40
C ALA A 2 -28.71 15.02 -5.69
N ILE A 3 -28.07 14.14 -6.45
CA ILE A 3 -27.12 13.15 -5.92
C ILE A 3 -25.74 13.79 -6.02
N ILE A 4 -25.03 13.90 -4.89
CA ILE A 4 -23.63 14.35 -4.86
C ILE A 4 -22.81 13.11 -4.52
N GLN A 5 -21.98 12.67 -5.47
CA GLN A 5 -21.15 11.47 -5.33
C GLN A 5 -19.91 11.78 -4.49
N THR A 6 -19.59 10.90 -3.54
CA THR A 6 -18.36 10.94 -2.76
C THR A 6 -17.61 9.63 -3.01
N GLU A 7 -16.54 9.66 -3.81
CA GLU A 7 -15.82 8.45 -4.21
C GLU A 7 -14.89 7.97 -3.09
N HIS A 8 -13.76 8.66 -2.86
CA HIS A 8 -12.79 8.32 -1.82
C HIS A 8 -12.28 9.57 -1.10
N PRO A 9 -12.90 10.00 0.01
CA PRO A 9 -12.56 11.26 0.69
C PRO A 9 -11.14 11.29 1.31
N TYR A 10 -10.54 10.12 1.51
CA TYR A 10 -9.23 9.94 2.15
C TYR A 10 -8.15 9.38 1.24
N VAL A 11 -8.43 9.11 -0.03
CA VAL A 11 -7.41 8.71 -1.01
C VAL A 11 -7.15 9.87 -1.97
N VAL A 12 -5.87 10.24 -2.14
CA VAL A 12 -5.44 11.31 -3.04
C VAL A 12 -4.24 10.88 -3.86
N GLN A 13 -4.13 11.35 -5.09
CA GLN A 13 -2.93 11.24 -5.91
C GLN A 13 -2.25 12.60 -5.98
N ILE A 14 -0.96 12.64 -5.66
CA ILE A 14 -0.15 13.87 -5.69
C ILE A 14 1.05 13.57 -6.58
N SER A 15 1.19 14.29 -7.69
CA SER A 15 2.17 14.03 -8.75
C SER A 15 3.60 13.89 -8.22
N ASP A 16 3.98 14.71 -7.24
CA ASP A 16 5.34 14.74 -6.66
C ASP A 16 5.52 13.81 -5.44
N VAL A 17 4.51 13.04 -5.05
CA VAL A 17 4.58 12.14 -3.88
C VAL A 17 4.40 10.70 -4.33
N CYS A 18 5.31 9.81 -3.88
CA CYS A 18 5.28 8.38 -4.21
C CYS A 18 5.17 8.07 -5.71
N GLY A 19 5.66 8.97 -6.58
CA GLY A 19 5.58 8.82 -8.04
C GLY A 19 4.16 8.95 -8.60
N GLY A 20 3.29 9.75 -7.96
CA GLY A 20 1.89 9.94 -8.39
C GLY A 20 0.95 8.82 -7.95
N ARG A 21 1.44 7.86 -7.17
CA ARG A 21 0.62 6.74 -6.66
C ARG A 21 -0.45 7.23 -5.67
N PRO A 22 -1.58 6.51 -5.54
CA PRO A 22 -2.60 6.85 -4.56
C PRO A 22 -2.03 6.71 -3.14
N VAL A 23 -2.22 7.76 -2.34
CA VAL A 23 -1.79 7.86 -0.94
C VAL A 23 -2.96 8.22 -0.03
N ILE A 24 -2.85 7.83 1.24
CA ILE A 24 -3.79 8.27 2.28
C ILE A 24 -3.61 9.77 2.53
N LYS A 25 -4.68 10.53 2.37
CA LYS A 25 -4.76 11.99 2.55
C LYS A 25 -4.16 12.41 3.89
N GLY A 26 -3.28 13.41 3.84
CA GLY A 26 -2.56 13.92 5.01
C GLY A 26 -1.35 13.08 5.40
N THR A 27 -1.01 12.03 4.65
CA THR A 27 0.17 11.20 4.88
C THR A 27 0.94 10.97 3.58
N ARG A 28 2.08 10.29 3.68
CA ARG A 28 2.80 9.71 2.53
C ARG A 28 2.70 8.18 2.50
N ILE A 29 1.64 7.62 3.10
CA ILE A 29 1.41 6.18 3.12
C ILE A 29 0.65 5.82 1.85
N PRO A 30 1.22 4.98 0.96
CA PRO A 30 0.54 4.60 -0.26
C PRO A 30 -0.54 3.54 0.01
N VAL A 31 -1.60 3.56 -0.80
CA VAL A 31 -2.75 2.64 -0.65
C VAL A 31 -2.31 1.18 -0.77
N TRP A 32 -1.42 0.86 -1.70
CA TRP A 32 -0.92 -0.51 -1.89
C TRP A 32 -0.30 -1.11 -0.62
N LEU A 33 0.26 -0.29 0.28
CA LEU A 33 0.89 -0.76 1.49
C LEU A 33 -0.15 -1.19 2.53
N ILE A 34 -1.25 -0.42 2.69
CA ILE A 34 -2.38 -0.82 3.53
C ILE A 34 -3.02 -2.11 3.02
N VAL A 35 -3.18 -2.20 1.70
CA VAL A 35 -3.74 -3.39 1.04
C VAL A 35 -2.81 -4.59 1.20
N GLY A 36 -1.49 -4.40 1.11
CA GLY A 36 -0.50 -5.45 1.37
C GLY A 36 -0.70 -6.07 2.75
N TRP A 37 -0.75 -5.25 3.81
CA TRP A 37 -0.99 -5.73 5.17
C TRP A 37 -2.33 -6.47 5.31
N PHE A 38 -3.38 -5.98 4.65
CA PHE A 38 -4.67 -6.64 4.63
C PHE A 38 -4.62 -8.01 3.94
N LYS A 39 -3.92 -8.12 2.81
CA LYS A 39 -3.71 -9.39 2.09
C LYS A 39 -2.84 -10.37 2.88
N ASP A 40 -1.95 -9.87 3.73
CA ASP A 40 -1.16 -10.68 4.68
C ASP A 40 -1.98 -11.19 5.88
N GLY A 41 -3.28 -10.88 5.94
CA GLY A 41 -4.22 -11.42 6.92
C GLY A 41 -4.47 -10.51 8.13
N ASN A 42 -3.97 -9.27 8.12
CA ASN A 42 -4.24 -8.32 9.20
C ASN A 42 -5.63 -7.70 9.01
N SER A 43 -6.41 -7.63 10.09
CA SER A 43 -7.68 -6.89 10.07
C SER A 43 -7.43 -5.38 9.99
N PRO A 44 -8.39 -4.57 9.46
CA PRO A 44 -8.27 -3.12 9.46
C PRO A 44 -8.00 -2.52 10.84
N GLU A 45 -8.58 -3.11 11.89
CA GLU A 45 -8.37 -2.71 13.28
C GLU A 45 -6.95 -3.03 13.75
N GLN A 46 -6.38 -4.18 13.37
CA GLN A 46 -4.99 -4.52 13.69
C GLN A 46 -4.02 -3.60 12.94
N ILE A 47 -4.28 -3.33 11.65
CA ILE A 47 -3.50 -2.37 10.86
C ILE A 47 -3.50 -1.01 11.54
N GLN A 48 -4.65 -0.57 12.08
CA GLN A 48 -4.71 0.66 12.84
C GLN A 48 -3.92 0.58 14.14
N GLN A 49 -4.16 -0.43 14.97
CA GLN A 49 -3.65 -0.48 16.34
C GLN A 49 -2.16 -0.79 16.42
N GLU A 50 -1.67 -1.70 15.57
CA GLU A 50 -0.33 -2.27 15.67
C GLU A 50 0.65 -1.65 14.68
N ILE A 51 0.17 -1.26 13.48
CA ILE A 51 1.04 -0.86 12.36
C ILE A 51 1.00 0.66 12.15
N TYR A 52 -0.20 1.23 12.07
CA TYR A 52 -0.43 2.64 11.76
C TYR A 52 -1.37 3.32 12.77
N PRO A 53 -0.93 3.53 14.03
CA PRO A 53 -1.76 4.12 15.10
C PRO A 53 -2.18 5.56 14.84
N HIS A 54 -1.53 6.25 13.90
CA HIS A 54 -1.86 7.61 13.49
C HIS A 54 -2.89 7.67 12.34
N LEU A 55 -3.22 6.53 11.74
CA LEU A 55 -4.32 6.46 10.78
C LEU A 55 -5.64 6.23 11.52
N SER A 56 -6.68 6.88 11.02
CA SER A 56 -8.05 6.55 11.44
C SER A 56 -8.54 5.30 10.71
N LEU A 57 -9.42 4.56 11.37
CA LEU A 57 -10.06 3.39 10.78
C LEU A 57 -10.82 3.73 9.48
N ALA A 58 -11.41 4.94 9.39
CA ALA A 58 -12.07 5.43 8.18
C ALA A 58 -11.10 5.59 6.99
N GLN A 59 -9.87 6.06 7.23
CA GLN A 59 -8.84 6.16 6.18
C GLN A 59 -8.42 4.77 5.68
N ILE A 60 -8.30 3.80 6.59
CA ILE A 60 -7.95 2.42 6.24
C ILE A 60 -9.07 1.78 5.41
N TYR A 61 -10.32 1.89 5.86
CA TYR A 61 -11.46 1.35 5.10
C TYR A 61 -11.63 2.03 3.74
N ASP A 62 -11.43 3.34 3.63
CA ASP A 62 -11.52 4.04 2.35
C ASP A 62 -10.41 3.59 1.37
N ALA A 63 -9.20 3.31 1.87
CA ALA A 63 -8.13 2.74 1.07
C ALA A 63 -8.44 1.31 0.58
N LEU A 64 -9.08 0.49 1.41
CA LEU A 64 -9.56 -0.83 1.00
C LEU A 64 -10.71 -0.73 -0.01
N SER A 65 -11.61 0.25 0.13
CA SER A 65 -12.64 0.55 -0.87
C SER A 65 -12.01 0.93 -2.20
N TYR A 66 -11.06 1.87 -2.20
CA TYR A 66 -10.32 2.27 -3.40
C TYR A 66 -9.66 1.08 -4.09
N TYR A 67 -9.08 0.16 -3.32
CA TYR A 67 -8.50 -1.07 -3.85
C TYR A 67 -9.52 -1.96 -4.56
N HIS A 68 -10.72 -2.10 -4.03
CA HIS A 68 -11.76 -2.90 -4.68
C HIS A 68 -12.22 -2.28 -6.01
N ASP A 69 -12.18 -0.96 -6.12
CA ASP A 69 -12.47 -0.26 -7.38
C ASP A 69 -11.26 -0.30 -8.36
N HIS A 70 -10.03 -0.43 -7.86
CA HIS A 70 -8.77 -0.34 -8.62
C HIS A 70 -7.84 -1.55 -8.44
N THR A 71 -8.41 -2.76 -8.35
CA THR A 71 -7.68 -3.96 -7.92
C THR A 71 -6.44 -4.25 -8.78
N ALA A 72 -6.57 -4.17 -10.10
CA ALA A 72 -5.47 -4.46 -11.03
C ALA A 72 -4.30 -3.48 -10.88
N GLU A 73 -4.58 -2.20 -10.67
CA GLU A 73 -3.56 -1.17 -10.46
C GLU A 73 -2.76 -1.47 -9.19
N ILE A 74 -3.48 -1.69 -8.09
CA ILE A 74 -2.87 -1.88 -6.79
C ILE A 74 -2.15 -3.23 -6.69
N ASP A 75 -2.70 -4.31 -7.25
CA ASP A 75 -2.01 -5.60 -7.29
C ASP A 75 -0.71 -5.53 -8.08
N THR A 76 -0.67 -4.77 -9.17
CA THR A 76 0.57 -4.49 -9.90
C THR A 76 1.57 -3.72 -9.04
N GLN A 77 1.10 -2.73 -8.27
CA GLN A 77 1.97 -2.00 -7.34
C GLN A 77 2.53 -2.89 -6.24
N ILE A 78 1.72 -3.79 -5.67
CA ILE A 78 2.16 -4.76 -4.65
C ILE A 78 3.20 -5.72 -5.26
N ALA A 79 2.91 -6.31 -6.41
CA ALA A 79 3.82 -7.22 -7.10
C ALA A 79 5.17 -6.56 -7.44
N ALA A 80 5.16 -5.27 -7.81
CA ALA A 80 6.39 -4.52 -8.09
C ALA A 80 7.22 -4.21 -6.83
N GLN A 81 6.67 -4.32 -5.62
CA GLN A 81 7.37 -4.08 -4.35
C GLN A 81 7.82 -5.38 -3.68
N THR A 82 7.19 -6.51 -3.99
CA THR A 82 7.55 -7.83 -3.48
C THR A 82 8.45 -8.54 -4.49
N PRO A 83 9.78 -8.56 -4.27
CA PRO A 83 10.69 -9.31 -5.15
C PRO A 83 10.38 -10.80 -5.09
N SER A 84 10.56 -11.48 -6.21
CA SER A 84 10.39 -12.94 -6.28
C SER A 84 11.44 -13.66 -5.43
N GLU A 85 11.16 -14.92 -5.07
CA GLU A 85 12.12 -15.77 -4.35
C GLU A 85 13.46 -15.89 -5.08
N GLU A 86 13.43 -15.94 -6.40
CA GLU A 86 14.61 -15.98 -7.26
C GLU A 86 15.43 -14.70 -7.15
N GLU A 87 14.79 -13.53 -7.18
CA GLU A 87 15.46 -12.23 -7.02
C GLU A 87 16.06 -12.07 -5.61
N LEU A 88 15.35 -12.56 -4.59
CA LEU A 88 15.83 -12.58 -3.22
C LEU A 88 17.08 -13.47 -3.07
N GLU A 89 17.07 -14.67 -3.66
CA GLU A 89 18.21 -15.58 -3.63
C GLU A 89 19.41 -14.99 -4.37
N GLN A 90 19.21 -14.38 -5.55
CA GLN A 90 20.27 -13.68 -6.28
C GLN A 90 20.87 -12.53 -5.47
N ARG A 91 20.04 -11.71 -4.81
CA ARG A 91 20.51 -10.64 -3.91
C ARG A 91 21.31 -11.18 -2.74
N ARG A 92 20.89 -12.29 -2.13
CA ARG A 92 21.60 -12.95 -1.02
C ARG A 92 22.95 -13.50 -1.48
N ALA A 93 22.98 -14.21 -2.61
CA ALA A 93 24.22 -14.73 -3.20
C ALA A 93 25.20 -13.61 -3.53
N GLN A 94 24.73 -12.51 -4.12
CA GLN A 94 25.55 -11.34 -4.45
C GLN A 94 26.11 -10.65 -3.20
N TRP A 95 25.33 -10.55 -2.12
CA TRP A 95 25.78 -9.99 -0.84
C TRP A 95 26.81 -10.87 -0.15
N GLN A 96 26.65 -12.19 -0.18
CA GLN A 96 27.63 -13.13 0.39
C GLN A 96 28.97 -13.06 -0.34
N SER A 97 28.95 -12.92 -1.67
CA SER A 97 30.16 -12.73 -2.48
C SER A 97 30.91 -11.43 -2.13
N ARG A 98 30.18 -10.32 -1.95
CA ARG A 98 30.78 -9.01 -1.59
C ARG A 98 31.33 -8.93 -0.16
N LYS A 99 30.83 -9.76 0.76
CA LYS A 99 31.28 -9.80 2.17
C LYS A 99 32.51 -10.68 2.40
N SER A 100 32.86 -11.53 1.44
CA SER A 100 33.98 -12.47 1.54
C SER A 100 35.27 -11.94 0.89
N THR A 101 35.26 -10.71 0.37
CA THR A 101 36.44 -9.96 -0.13
C THR A 101 36.83 -8.89 0.87
#